data_AF-A0A7W6F472-F1
#
_entry.id   AF-A0A7W6F472-F1
#
_cell.length_a   1.000
_cell.length_b   1.000
_cell.length_c   1.000
_cell.angle_alpha   90.00
_cell.angle_beta   90.00
_cell.angle_gamma   90.00
#
_symmetry.space_group_name_H-M   'P 1'
#
loop_
_entity.id
_entity.type
_entity.pdbx_description
1 polymer ?
#
loop_
_entity_poly.entity_id
_entity_poly.type
_entity_poly.pdbx_seq_one_letter_code
_entity_poly.pdbx_strand_id
1 'polypeptide(L)'
;MRQSLIFLVLLGGCGEQPMPAKAETPAVLHEDVVAYAMASCFAYQQNAYLKDQGERWAGAIMQRAHGPAEKWTPVADAVKAELARSGIAQGQGEGPQSPAISLPVMTCGQIANLAAVRRSIETASKALAQDYRTGASR
;
A
#
# COMPACT_ATOMS: atom_id res chain seq x y z
N MET A 1 47.49 -53.50 19.09
CA MET A 1 46.24 -52.91 19.61
C MET A 1 46.25 -51.44 19.24
N ARG A 2 45.26 -50.98 18.47
CA ARG A 2 45.27 -49.70 17.74
C ARG A 2 44.41 -48.70 18.54
N GLN A 3 45.05 -47.72 19.17
CA GLN A 3 44.39 -46.64 19.94
C GLN A 3 43.56 -45.78 18.98
N SER A 4 42.26 -45.68 19.26
CA SER A 4 41.35 -44.76 18.58
C SER A 4 41.14 -43.53 19.46
N LEU A 5 41.57 -42.38 18.96
CA LEU A 5 41.27 -41.05 19.49
C LEU A 5 39.80 -40.72 19.19
N ILE A 6 39.01 -40.43 20.23
CA ILE A 6 37.64 -39.94 20.10
C ILE A 6 37.68 -38.41 20.07
N PHE A 7 37.28 -37.84 18.94
CA PHE A 7 37.04 -36.41 18.73
C PHE A 7 35.75 -36.00 19.46
N LEU A 8 35.83 -35.12 20.46
CA LEU A 8 34.67 -34.43 21.01
C LEU A 8 34.28 -33.28 20.07
N VAL A 9 33.11 -33.38 19.46
CA VAL A 9 32.45 -32.29 18.73
C VAL A 9 31.69 -31.43 19.75
N LEU A 10 32.14 -30.19 19.94
CA LEU A 10 31.39 -29.15 20.63
C LEU A 10 30.19 -28.77 19.76
N LEU A 11 29.00 -29.26 20.14
CA LEU A 11 27.72 -28.74 19.65
C LEU A 11 27.53 -27.33 20.21
N GLY A 12 28.09 -26.34 19.51
CA GLY A 12 27.68 -24.95 19.65
C GLY A 12 26.23 -24.83 19.21
N GLY A 13 25.31 -24.84 20.17
CA GLY A 13 23.90 -24.56 19.92
C GLY A 13 23.77 -23.15 19.33
N CYS A 14 23.37 -23.07 18.07
CA CYS A 14 22.70 -21.88 17.55
C CYS A 14 21.39 -21.74 18.32
N GLY A 15 21.41 -21.02 19.45
CA GLY A 15 20.19 -20.48 20.00
C GLY A 15 19.62 -19.54 18.94
N GLU A 16 18.52 -19.93 18.30
CA GLU A 16 17.65 -19.02 17.56
C GLU A 16 17.23 -17.92 18.53
N GLN A 17 17.98 -16.81 18.54
CA GLN A 17 17.50 -15.58 19.14
C GLN A 17 16.21 -15.24 18.40
N PRO A 18 15.07 -15.06 19.09
CA PRO A 18 13.89 -14.53 18.46
C PRO A 18 14.29 -13.18 17.89
N MET A 19 14.32 -13.06 16.55
CA MET A 19 14.50 -11.76 15.93
C MET A 19 13.37 -10.87 16.48
N PRO A 20 13.69 -9.68 17.01
CA PRO A 20 12.65 -8.78 17.47
C PRO A 20 11.71 -8.56 16.29
N ALA A 21 10.41 -8.86 16.48
CA ALA A 21 9.38 -8.53 15.51
C ALA A 21 9.58 -7.06 15.13
N LYS A 22 10.02 -6.84 13.88
CA LYS A 22 10.32 -5.51 13.39
C LYS A 22 9.01 -4.75 13.46
N ALA A 23 8.89 -3.84 14.43
CA ALA A 23 7.73 -2.98 14.55
C ALA A 23 7.44 -2.42 13.15
N GLU A 24 6.25 -2.71 12.61
CA GLU A 24 5.87 -2.18 11.31
C GLU A 24 6.00 -0.67 11.38
N THR A 25 6.94 -0.16 10.60
CA THR A 25 7.46 1.18 10.77
C THR A 25 6.47 2.19 10.18
N PRO A 26 6.58 3.49 10.55
CA PRO A 26 5.82 4.56 9.91
C PRO A 26 5.88 4.56 8.38
N ALA A 27 6.94 3.98 7.78
CA ALA A 27 7.08 3.84 6.34
C ALA A 27 6.06 2.85 5.75
N VAL A 28 5.88 1.66 6.35
CA VAL A 28 4.93 0.64 5.86
C VAL A 28 3.49 1.17 5.92
N LEU A 29 3.13 1.82 7.03
CA LEU A 29 1.83 2.48 7.16
C LEU A 29 1.62 3.54 6.06
N HIS A 30 2.61 4.40 5.82
CA HIS A 30 2.48 5.43 4.80
C HIS A 30 2.32 4.82 3.40
N GLU A 31 3.13 3.81 3.07
CA GLU A 31 3.07 3.08 1.80
C GLU A 31 1.70 2.42 1.58
N ASP A 32 1.14 1.76 2.60
CA ASP A 32 -0.19 1.13 2.51
C ASP A 32 -1.30 2.17 2.27
N VAL A 33 -1.27 3.30 2.98
CA VAL A 33 -2.30 4.34 2.83
C VAL A 33 -2.19 5.03 1.46
N VAL A 34 -0.97 5.25 0.94
CA VAL A 34 -0.75 5.76 -0.41
C VAL A 34 -1.24 4.76 -1.46
N ALA A 35 -0.87 3.48 -1.31
CA ALA A 35 -1.32 2.41 -2.19
C ALA A 35 -2.85 2.27 -2.17
N TYR A 36 -3.48 2.45 -1.00
CA TYR A 36 -4.93 2.41 -0.86
C TYR A 36 -5.62 3.55 -1.61
N ALA A 37 -5.04 4.75 -1.58
CA ALA A 37 -5.54 5.89 -2.36
C ALA A 37 -5.48 5.61 -3.88
N MET A 38 -4.36 5.04 -4.35
CA MET A 38 -4.20 4.64 -5.76
C MET A 38 -5.18 3.53 -6.16
N ALA A 39 -5.32 2.49 -5.34
CA ALA A 39 -6.26 1.40 -5.56
C ALA A 39 -7.71 1.91 -5.61
N SER A 40 -8.09 2.79 -4.68
CA SER A 40 -9.41 3.43 -4.67
C SER A 40 -9.65 4.25 -5.94
N CYS A 41 -8.64 4.96 -6.43
CA CYS A 41 -8.75 5.70 -7.69
C CYS A 41 -9.06 4.77 -8.86
N PHE A 42 -8.39 3.61 -8.94
CA PHE A 42 -8.67 2.61 -9.95
C PHE A 42 -10.09 2.03 -9.81
N ALA A 43 -10.55 1.76 -8.59
CA ALA A 43 -11.90 1.27 -8.30
C ALA A 43 -13.02 2.24 -8.72
N TYR A 44 -12.71 3.54 -8.87
CA TYR A 44 -13.67 4.54 -9.36
C TYR A 44 -13.59 4.79 -10.88
N GLN A 45 -12.75 4.06 -11.61
CA GLN A 45 -12.68 4.20 -13.07
C GLN A 45 -13.90 3.61 -13.76
N GLN A 46 -14.26 4.17 -14.92
CA GLN A 46 -15.33 3.64 -15.76
C GLN A 46 -14.90 2.41 -16.57
N ASN A 47 -13.59 2.27 -16.82
CA ASN A 47 -13.05 1.09 -17.48
C ASN A 47 -13.18 -0.13 -16.54
N ALA A 48 -13.90 -1.16 -17.00
CA ALA A 48 -14.23 -2.33 -16.18
C ALA A 48 -13.00 -3.09 -15.64
N TYR A 49 -11.95 -3.24 -16.45
CA TYR A 49 -10.73 -3.90 -16.03
C TYR A 49 -10.02 -3.09 -14.93
N LEU A 50 -9.83 -1.80 -15.14
CA LEU A 50 -9.19 -0.94 -14.13
C LEU A 50 -9.99 -0.88 -12.83
N LYS A 51 -11.32 -0.86 -12.93
CA LYS A 51 -12.21 -0.93 -11.77
C LYS A 51 -11.99 -2.21 -10.96
N ASP A 52 -12.09 -3.38 -11.60
CA ASP A 52 -11.89 -4.67 -10.92
C ASP A 52 -10.48 -4.79 -10.32
N GLN A 53 -9.45 -4.33 -11.04
CA GLN A 53 -8.08 -4.28 -10.51
C GLN A 53 -7.97 -3.39 -9.27
N GLY A 54 -8.62 -2.22 -9.27
CA GLY A 54 -8.64 -1.32 -8.12
C GLY A 54 -9.35 -1.92 -6.92
N GLU A 55 -10.51 -2.55 -7.12
CA GLU A 55 -11.28 -3.22 -6.07
C GLU A 55 -10.47 -4.35 -5.43
N ARG A 56 -9.84 -5.21 -6.24
CA ARG A 56 -8.99 -6.32 -5.75
C ARG A 56 -7.75 -5.82 -5.04
N TRP A 57 -7.11 -4.78 -5.56
CA TRP A 57 -5.92 -4.19 -4.93
C TRP A 57 -6.27 -3.56 -3.58
N ALA A 58 -7.36 -2.80 -3.50
CA ALA A 58 -7.84 -2.22 -2.25
C ALA A 58 -8.19 -3.32 -1.25
N GLY A 59 -8.85 -4.39 -1.69
CA GLY A 59 -9.14 -5.57 -0.86
C GLY A 59 -7.87 -6.24 -0.31
N ALA A 60 -6.84 -6.41 -1.14
CA ALA A 60 -5.56 -7.00 -0.72
C ALA A 60 -4.80 -6.11 0.29
N ILE A 61 -4.97 -4.79 0.23
CA ILE A 61 -4.47 -3.87 1.26
C ILE A 61 -5.26 -4.08 2.56
N MET A 62 -6.59 -4.08 2.48
CA MET A 62 -7.44 -4.23 3.67
C MET A 62 -7.27 -5.59 4.39
N GLN A 63 -6.85 -6.63 3.68
CA GLN A 63 -6.54 -7.95 4.28
C GLN A 63 -5.31 -7.93 5.19
N ARG A 64 -4.34 -7.05 4.92
CA ARG A 64 -3.14 -6.86 5.77
C ARG A 64 -3.20 -5.57 6.59
N ALA A 65 -4.21 -4.74 6.38
CA ALA A 65 -4.36 -3.46 7.05
C ALA A 65 -4.55 -3.65 8.56
N HIS A 66 -3.97 -2.74 9.33
CA HIS A 66 -4.23 -2.62 10.75
C HIS A 66 -5.28 -1.55 11.01
N GLY A 67 -5.96 -1.69 12.15
CA GLY A 67 -6.99 -0.75 12.58
C GLY A 67 -8.35 -0.97 11.91
N PRO A 68 -9.38 -0.28 12.43
CA PRO A 68 -10.74 -0.36 11.93
C PRO A 68 -10.88 0.28 10.53
N ALA A 69 -11.74 -0.28 9.67
CA ALA A 69 -11.93 0.16 8.29
C ALA A 69 -12.38 1.63 8.17
N GLU A 70 -13.08 2.13 9.18
CA GLU A 70 -13.57 3.51 9.29
C GLU A 70 -12.43 4.53 9.28
N LYS A 71 -11.21 4.14 9.68
CA LYS A 71 -10.02 5.02 9.61
C LYS A 71 -9.43 5.12 8.19
N TRP A 72 -9.81 4.20 7.28
CA TRP A 72 -9.36 4.16 5.90
C TRP A 72 -10.33 4.85 4.94
N THR A 73 -11.63 4.78 5.24
CA THR A 73 -12.72 5.36 4.43
C THR A 73 -12.47 6.83 4.00
N PRO A 74 -11.97 7.74 4.86
CA PRO A 74 -11.74 9.12 4.45
C PRO A 74 -10.75 9.28 3.29
N VAL A 75 -9.85 8.32 3.08
CA VAL A 75 -8.91 8.33 1.95
C VAL A 75 -9.65 8.05 0.65
N ALA A 76 -10.48 7.01 0.62
CA ALA A 76 -11.29 6.66 -0.55
C ALA A 76 -12.29 7.78 -0.90
N ASP A 77 -12.92 8.39 0.12
CA ASP A 77 -13.84 9.53 -0.08
C ASP A 77 -13.13 10.74 -0.67
N ALA A 78 -11.93 11.08 -0.17
CA ALA A 78 -11.12 12.16 -0.71
C ALA A 78 -10.71 11.90 -2.16
N VAL A 79 -10.36 10.65 -2.51
CA VAL A 79 -10.05 10.26 -3.88
C VAL A 79 -11.28 10.40 -4.78
N LYS A 80 -12.44 9.92 -4.35
CA LYS A 80 -13.69 10.03 -5.10
C LYS A 80 -14.08 11.48 -5.36
N ALA A 81 -14.00 12.33 -4.33
CA ALA A 81 -14.29 13.75 -4.43
C ALA A 81 -13.31 14.46 -5.37
N GLU A 82 -12.03 14.11 -5.29
CA GLU A 82 -11.00 14.68 -6.16
C GLU A 82 -11.20 14.27 -7.63
N LEU A 83 -11.51 13.00 -7.92
CA LEU A 83 -11.84 12.55 -9.27
C LEU A 83 -13.08 13.25 -9.83
N ALA A 84 -14.12 13.47 -9.00
CA ALA A 84 -15.30 14.21 -9.41
C ALA A 84 -14.99 15.68 -9.75
N ARG A 85 -13.98 16.26 -9.10
CA ARG A 85 -13.56 17.65 -9.27
C ARG A 85 -12.61 17.85 -10.46
N SER A 86 -11.60 17.00 -10.60
CA SER A 86 -10.51 17.17 -11.58
C SER A 86 -10.67 16.31 -12.84
N GLY A 87 -11.52 15.28 -12.79
CA GLY A 87 -11.75 14.36 -13.90
C GLY A 87 -10.54 13.46 -14.19
N ILE A 88 -10.58 12.80 -15.35
CA ILE A 88 -9.47 11.98 -15.85
C ILE A 88 -8.68 12.79 -16.86
N ALA A 89 -7.36 12.85 -16.65
CA ALA A 89 -6.45 13.54 -17.55
C ALA A 89 -6.55 12.97 -18.96
N GLN A 90 -6.46 13.85 -19.96
CA GLN A 90 -6.35 13.47 -21.35
C GLN A 90 -4.91 13.71 -21.80
N GLY A 91 -4.39 12.84 -22.65
CA GLY A 91 -3.09 13.03 -23.26
C GLY A 91 -3.09 12.64 -24.73
N GLN A 92 -2.25 13.31 -25.50
CA GLN A 92 -2.03 13.01 -26.89
C GLN A 92 -0.84 12.05 -27.01
N GLY A 93 -1.01 10.99 -27.80
CA GLY A 93 0.10 10.08 -28.11
C GLY A 93 1.19 10.75 -28.94
N GLU A 94 2.37 10.14 -28.98
CA GLU A 94 3.45 10.62 -29.85
C GLU A 94 3.07 10.36 -31.31
N GLY A 95 2.93 11.43 -32.10
CA GLY A 95 2.60 11.35 -33.52
C GLY A 95 1.69 12.49 -33.97
N PRO A 96 1.85 12.99 -35.21
CA PRO A 96 1.12 14.16 -35.71
C PRO A 96 -0.40 13.95 -35.83
N GLN A 97 -0.88 12.71 -35.70
CA GLN A 97 -2.30 12.34 -35.84
C GLN A 97 -2.82 11.53 -34.64
N SER A 98 -2.04 11.39 -33.58
CA SER A 98 -2.47 10.63 -32.41
C SER A 98 -3.65 11.34 -31.74
N PRO A 99 -4.81 10.67 -31.56
CA PRO A 99 -5.95 11.27 -30.88
C PRO A 99 -5.64 11.44 -29.39
N ALA A 100 -6.30 12.41 -28.76
CA ALA A 100 -6.30 12.52 -27.30
C ALA A 100 -7.07 11.33 -26.71
N ILE A 101 -6.46 10.65 -25.74
CA ILE A 101 -7.08 9.55 -25.01
C ILE A 101 -7.07 9.85 -23.51
N SER A 102 -8.00 9.23 -22.79
CA SER A 102 -8.02 9.28 -21.34
C SER A 102 -6.83 8.50 -20.78
N LEU A 103 -6.16 9.07 -19.79
CA LEU A 103 -4.99 8.51 -19.12
C LEU A 103 -5.28 8.16 -17.65
N PRO A 104 -6.21 7.22 -17.39
CA PRO A 104 -6.62 6.89 -16.02
C PRO A 104 -5.46 6.34 -15.17
N VAL A 105 -4.54 5.58 -15.77
CA VAL A 105 -3.35 5.07 -15.08
C VAL A 105 -2.45 6.21 -14.59
N MET A 106 -2.23 7.22 -15.44
CA MET A 106 -1.45 8.41 -15.05
C MET A 106 -2.18 9.20 -13.95
N THR A 107 -3.49 9.43 -14.11
CA THR A 107 -4.30 10.12 -13.08
C THR A 107 -4.22 9.40 -11.74
N CYS A 108 -4.42 8.08 -11.70
CA CYS A 108 -4.32 7.32 -10.46
C CYS A 108 -2.90 7.17 -9.93
N GLY A 109 -1.88 7.20 -10.77
CA GLY A 109 -0.47 7.28 -10.35
C GLY A 109 -0.12 8.58 -9.63
N GLN A 110 -0.86 9.66 -9.89
CA GLN A 110 -0.60 10.98 -9.32
C GLN A 110 -1.58 11.38 -8.21
N ILE A 111 -2.66 10.62 -8.01
CA ILE A 111 -3.78 10.97 -7.13
C ILE A 111 -3.34 11.29 -5.70
N ALA A 112 -2.37 10.54 -5.15
CA ALA A 112 -1.84 10.73 -3.81
C ALA A 112 -1.09 12.05 -3.61
N ASN A 113 -0.60 12.65 -4.70
CA ASN A 113 0.12 13.92 -4.66
C ASN A 113 -0.82 15.14 -4.66
N LEU A 114 -2.10 14.94 -4.97
CA LEU A 114 -3.09 16.02 -5.00
C LEU A 114 -3.42 16.46 -3.57
N ALA A 115 -3.47 17.77 -3.35
CA ALA A 115 -3.45 18.35 -2.01
C ALA A 115 -4.56 17.82 -1.07
N ALA A 116 -5.78 17.61 -1.60
CA ALA A 116 -6.89 17.06 -0.82
C ALA A 116 -6.65 15.61 -0.39
N VAL A 117 -6.18 14.78 -1.32
CA VAL A 117 -5.89 13.36 -1.07
C VAL A 117 -4.68 13.23 -0.14
N ARG A 118 -3.60 13.98 -0.38
CA ARG A 118 -2.41 13.99 0.48
C ARG A 118 -2.76 14.31 1.93
N ARG A 119 -3.60 15.32 2.18
CA ARG A 119 -4.07 15.63 3.55
C ARG A 119 -4.87 14.49 4.17
N SER A 120 -5.70 13.81 3.40
CA SER A 120 -6.45 12.65 3.88
C SER A 120 -5.53 11.48 4.23
N ILE A 121 -4.52 11.21 3.39
CA ILE A 121 -3.47 10.23 3.64
C ILE A 121 -2.75 10.55 4.96
N GLU A 122 -2.27 11.77 5.14
CA GLU A 122 -1.58 12.20 6.36
C GLU A 122 -2.46 12.05 7.61
N THR A 123 -3.75 12.34 7.48
CA THR A 123 -4.73 12.21 8.58
C THR A 123 -4.98 10.73 8.93
N ALA A 124 -5.20 9.88 7.94
CA ALA A 124 -5.37 8.45 8.13
C ALA A 124 -4.11 7.80 8.73
N SER A 125 -2.91 8.14 8.23
CA SER A 125 -1.65 7.65 8.78
C SER A 125 -1.50 8.03 10.26
N LYS A 126 -1.88 9.24 10.67
CA LYS A 126 -1.87 9.61 12.10
C LYS A 126 -2.86 8.78 12.93
N ALA A 127 -4.06 8.55 12.41
CA ALA A 127 -5.09 7.79 13.11
C ALA A 127 -4.76 6.29 13.25
N LEU A 128 -3.99 5.74 12.30
CA LEU A 128 -3.58 4.34 12.23
C LEU A 128 -2.22 4.05 12.88
N ALA A 129 -1.47 5.08 13.25
CA ALA A 129 -0.10 4.95 13.75
C ALA A 129 0.04 4.06 14.99
N GLN A 130 -0.96 4.03 15.88
CA GLN A 130 -0.95 3.11 17.02
C GLN A 130 -1.26 1.68 16.57
N ASP A 131 -2.24 1.50 15.68
CA ASP A 131 -2.70 0.19 15.22
C ASP A 131 -1.59 -0.59 14.50
N TYR A 132 -0.77 0.09 13.69
CA TYR A 132 0.41 -0.51 13.04
C TYR A 132 1.54 -0.83 14.04
N ARG A 133 1.72 0.00 15.08
CA ARG A 133 2.75 -0.25 16.10
C ARG A 133 2.44 -1.46 16.97
N THR A 134 1.17 -1.70 17.28
CA THR A 134 0.72 -2.82 18.12
C THR A 134 0.24 -4.02 17.30
N GLY A 135 0.06 -3.82 15.99
CA GLY A 135 -0.44 -4.81 15.04
C GLY A 135 0.59 -5.84 14.59
N ALA A 136 1.88 -5.55 14.76
CA ALA A 136 3.01 -6.43 14.47
C ALA A 136 3.14 -7.66 15.41
N SER A 137 2.07 -8.01 16.15
CA SER A 137 2.05 -9.09 17.14
C SER A 137 0.99 -10.16 16.88
N ARG A 138 0.47 -10.29 15.66
CA ARG A 138 -0.33 -11.46 15.27
C ARG A 138 0.52 -12.54 14.62
#